data_AF-A0A2M7CJJ2-F1
#
_entry.id   AF-A0A2M7CJJ2-F1
#
_cell.length_a   1.000
_cell.length_b   1.000
_cell.length_c   1.000
_cell.angle_alpha   90.00
_cell.angle_beta   90.00
_cell.angle_gamma   90.00
#
_symmetry.space_group_name_H-M   'P 1'
#
loop_
_entity.id
_entity.type
_entity.pdbx_description
1 polymer ?
#
loop_
_entity_poly.entity_id
_entity_poly.type
_entity_poly.pdbx_seq_one_letter_code
_entity_poly.pdbx_strand_id
1 'polypeptide(L)'
;MKGDCPINNEVEIVMAKIERFEDLQSWQKGRQLANQIHEFCERASFAKDFRLRSQVEDAAGSVMRNIAEGFDAGSNPEFIRFLKMSRRSAGEVQSELYLALDRKYINEKELHLAYSLIRYVVA
;
A
#
# COMPACT_ATOMS: atom_id res chain seq x y z
N MET A 1 -26.50 -30.00 -43.40
CA MET A 1 -26.02 -28.62 -43.21
C MET A 1 -25.45 -28.53 -41.81
N LYS A 2 -24.12 -28.64 -41.70
CA LYS A 2 -23.37 -28.33 -40.47
C LYS A 2 -23.16 -26.81 -40.48
N GLY A 3 -23.61 -26.13 -39.43
CA GLY A 3 -23.31 -24.73 -39.18
C GLY A 3 -22.63 -24.66 -37.83
N ASP A 4 -21.31 -24.75 -37.83
CA ASP A 4 -20.47 -24.46 -36.68
C ASP A 4 -20.55 -22.95 -36.39
N CYS A 5 -20.77 -22.57 -35.13
CA CYS A 5 -20.57 -21.21 -34.65
C CYS A 5 -19.37 -21.23 -33.71
N PRO A 6 -18.22 -20.64 -34.09
CA PRO A 6 -17.13 -20.40 -33.15
C PRO A 6 -17.34 -19.02 -32.55
N ILE A 7 -17.55 -18.94 -31.24
CA ILE A 7 -17.31 -17.69 -30.51
C ILE A 7 -16.13 -17.96 -29.59
N ASN A 8 -14.94 -17.81 -30.15
CA ASN A 8 -13.73 -17.61 -29.36
C ASN A 8 -13.82 -16.19 -28.78
N ASN A 9 -14.30 -16.07 -27.55
CA ASN A 9 -14.11 -14.84 -26.77
C ASN A 9 -12.65 -14.82 -26.28
N GLU A 10 -11.77 -14.30 -27.11
CA GLU A 10 -10.51 -13.75 -26.63
C GLU A 10 -10.86 -12.50 -25.81
N VAL A 11 -10.83 -12.63 -24.49
CA VAL A 11 -10.90 -11.48 -23.59
C VAL A 11 -9.61 -10.69 -23.80
N GLU A 12 -9.68 -9.65 -24.62
CA GLU A 12 -8.64 -8.65 -24.74
C GLU A 12 -8.53 -7.94 -23.38
N ILE A 13 -7.55 -8.36 -22.57
CA ILE A 13 -7.20 -7.64 -21.34
C ILE A 13 -6.53 -6.35 -21.79
N VAL A 14 -7.34 -5.31 -21.96
CA VAL A 14 -6.85 -3.95 -22.18
C VAL A 14 -6.15 -3.52 -20.89
N MET A 15 -4.86 -3.78 -20.79
CA MET A 15 -4.02 -3.23 -19.74
C MET A 15 -3.98 -1.72 -19.94
N ALA A 16 -4.59 -0.97 -19.02
CA ALA A 16 -4.52 0.48 -19.03
C ALA A 16 -3.05 0.91 -19.08
N LYS A 17 -2.73 1.83 -20.00
CA LYS A 17 -1.40 2.41 -20.10
C LYS A 17 -1.10 3.19 -18.81
N ILE A 18 -0.04 2.82 -18.11
CA ILE A 18 0.45 3.54 -16.94
C ILE A 18 1.23 4.75 -17.43
N GLU A 19 0.77 5.96 -17.12
CA GLU A 19 1.44 7.21 -17.51
C GLU A 19 1.93 8.00 -16.30
N ARG A 20 1.32 7.80 -15.13
CA ARG A 20 1.70 8.45 -13.88
C ARG A 20 1.71 7.43 -12.73
N PHE A 21 2.41 7.77 -11.64
CA PHE A 21 2.44 6.89 -10.46
C PHE A 21 1.05 6.68 -9.86
N GLU A 22 0.10 7.61 -10.03
CA GLU A 22 -1.26 7.47 -9.56
C GLU A 22 -2.05 6.35 -10.24
N ASP A 23 -1.61 5.93 -11.43
CA ASP A 23 -2.20 4.81 -12.16
C ASP A 23 -1.76 3.46 -11.56
N LEU A 24 -0.70 3.45 -10.73
CA LEU A 24 -0.22 2.25 -10.05
C LEU A 24 -1.15 1.87 -8.90
N GLN A 25 -1.72 0.67 -8.96
CA GLN A 25 -2.54 0.13 -7.87
C GLN A 25 -1.75 0.05 -6.55
N SER A 26 -0.45 -0.26 -6.59
CA SER A 26 0.41 -0.29 -5.41
C SER A 26 0.52 1.08 -4.75
N TRP A 27 0.62 2.16 -5.53
CA TRP A 27 0.62 3.53 -5.01
C TRP A 27 -0.74 3.89 -4.39
N GLN A 28 -1.84 3.57 -5.08
CA GLN A 28 -3.20 3.84 -4.59
C GLN A 28 -3.45 3.15 -3.25
N LYS A 29 -2.96 1.91 -3.09
CA LYS A 29 -3.05 1.13 -1.85
C LYS A 29 -2.12 1.68 -0.77
N GLY A 30 -0.93 2.13 -1.13
CA GLY A 30 -0.04 2.87 -0.22
C GLY A 30 -0.70 4.15 0.32
N ARG A 31 -1.41 4.90 -0.53
CA ARG A 31 -2.17 6.09 -0.12
C ARG A 31 -3.33 5.75 0.81
N GLN A 32 -4.08 4.69 0.51
CA GLN A 32 -5.15 4.20 1.41
C GLN A 32 -4.58 3.79 2.77
N LEU A 33 -3.43 3.10 2.78
CA LEU A 33 -2.74 2.72 4.00
C LEU A 33 -2.35 3.96 4.82
N ALA A 34 -1.69 4.95 4.21
CA ALA A 34 -1.28 6.17 4.90
C ALA A 34 -2.46 6.90 5.56
N ASN A 35 -3.58 7.06 4.85
CA ASN A 35 -4.79 7.66 5.41
C ASN A 35 -5.38 6.83 6.55
N GLN A 36 -5.43 5.50 6.40
CA GLN A 36 -5.96 4.62 7.44
C GLN A 36 -5.14 4.69 8.73
N ILE A 37 -3.81 4.76 8.61
CA ILE A 37 -2.90 4.92 9.74
C ILE A 37 -3.11 6.27 10.42
N HIS A 38 -3.22 7.35 9.64
CA HIS A 38 -3.52 8.67 10.18
C HIS A 38 -4.83 8.68 10.98
N GLU A 39 -5.89 8.07 10.47
CA GLU A 39 -7.17 7.92 11.18
C GLU A 39 -7.05 7.14 12.50
N PHE A 40 -6.18 6.12 12.56
CA PHE A 40 -5.91 5.42 13.83
C PHE A 40 -5.20 6.33 14.82
N CYS A 41 -4.22 7.09 14.34
CA CYS A 41 -3.39 7.98 15.15
C CYS A 41 -4.15 9.19 15.73
N GLU A 42 -5.20 9.66 15.06
CA GLU A 42 -6.03 10.76 15.55
C GLU A 42 -7.00 10.37 16.67
N ARG A 43 -7.13 9.07 16.98
CA ARG A 43 -7.99 8.60 18.09
C ARG A 43 -7.39 9.02 19.43
N ALA A 44 -8.23 9.47 20.35
CA ALA A 44 -7.79 10.00 21.64
C ALA A 44 -6.88 9.07 22.47
N SER A 45 -7.01 7.75 22.31
CA SER A 45 -6.14 6.75 22.94
C SER A 45 -4.73 6.71 22.32
N PHE A 46 -4.64 6.83 21.00
CA PHE A 46 -3.38 6.75 20.25
C PHE A 46 -2.69 8.12 20.14
N ALA A 47 -3.45 9.22 20.02
CA ALA A 47 -2.94 10.57 19.81
C ALA A 47 -1.97 11.07 20.90
N LYS A 48 -1.95 10.43 22.07
CA LYS A 48 -1.05 10.76 23.19
C LYS A 48 0.32 10.06 23.11
N ASP A 49 0.46 9.03 22.28
CA ASP A 49 1.72 8.33 22.05
C ASP A 49 2.45 8.94 20.85
N PHE A 50 3.00 10.13 21.07
CA PHE A 50 3.59 10.94 20.01
C PHE A 50 4.68 10.21 19.22
N ARG A 51 5.47 9.36 19.91
CA ARG A 51 6.57 8.63 19.29
C ARG A 51 6.07 7.51 18.39
N LEU A 52 5.18 6.65 18.90
CA LEU A 52 4.63 5.55 18.08
C LEU A 52 3.84 6.11 16.90
N ARG A 53 3.06 7.17 17.12
CA ARG A 53 2.34 7.89 16.08
C ARG A 53 3.27 8.37 14.97
N SER A 54 4.32 9.14 15.32
CA SER A 54 5.24 9.66 14.30
C SER A 54 5.90 8.54 13.52
N GLN A 55 6.34 7.47 14.20
CA GLN A 55 7.00 6.34 13.55
C GLN A 55 6.08 5.63 12.54
N VAL A 56 4.84 5.33 12.92
CA VAL A 56 3.91 4.62 12.03
C VAL A 56 3.40 5.51 10.89
N GLU A 57 3.14 6.80 11.15
CA GLU A 57 2.72 7.75 10.11
C GLU A 57 3.84 7.99 9.08
N ASP A 58 5.09 8.15 9.53
CA ASP A 58 6.24 8.35 8.66
C ASP A 58 6.48 7.12 7.78
N ALA A 59 6.45 5.92 8.38
CA ALA A 59 6.59 4.65 7.66
C ALA A 59 5.46 4.47 6.63
N ALA A 60 4.21 4.73 7.02
CA ALA A 60 3.07 4.58 6.11
C ALA A 60 3.12 5.58 4.95
N GLY A 61 3.49 6.84 5.20
CA GLY A 61 3.70 7.82 4.14
C GLY A 61 4.88 7.45 3.22
N SER A 62 5.95 6.86 3.77
CA SER A 62 7.13 6.43 3.02
C SER A 62 6.79 5.35 1.98
N VAL A 63 5.80 4.50 2.25
CA VAL A 63 5.33 3.48 1.29
C VAL A 63 4.93 4.09 -0.05
N MET A 64 4.03 5.08 -0.05
CA MET A 64 3.54 5.70 -1.28
C MET A 64 4.57 6.66 -1.89
N ARG A 65 5.35 7.37 -1.06
CA ARG A 65 6.40 8.30 -1.55
C ARG A 65 7.48 7.56 -2.32
N ASN A 66 7.99 6.43 -1.79
CA ASN A 66 8.97 5.61 -2.50
C ASN A 66 8.44 5.08 -3.84
N ILE A 67 7.16 4.69 -3.93
CA ILE A 67 6.59 4.22 -5.21
C ILE A 67 6.57 5.35 -6.25
N ALA A 68 6.16 6.56 -5.85
CA ALA A 68 6.16 7.72 -6.73
C ALA A 68 7.57 8.11 -7.15
N GLU A 69 8.51 8.22 -6.21
CA GLU A 69 9.92 8.52 -6.49
C GLU A 69 10.56 7.48 -7.43
N GLY A 70 10.24 6.21 -7.22
CA GLY A 70 10.71 5.13 -8.08
C GLY A 70 10.16 5.17 -9.49
N PHE A 71 8.89 5.54 -9.65
CA PHE A 71 8.27 5.72 -10.96
C PHE A 71 8.95 6.83 -11.76
N ASP A 72 9.29 7.93 -11.09
CA ASP A 72 9.96 9.08 -11.70
C ASP A 72 11.48 8.91 -11.90
N ALA A 73 12.07 7.81 -11.40
CA ALA A 73 13.51 7.58 -11.42
C ALA A 73 14.11 7.31 -12.82
N GLY A 74 13.27 7.17 -13.86
CA GLY A 74 13.70 7.11 -15.26
C GLY A 74 14.38 5.81 -15.71
N SER A 75 14.48 4.79 -14.84
CA SER A 75 15.01 3.47 -15.22
C SER A 75 14.43 2.33 -14.37
N ASN A 76 14.32 1.14 -14.97
CA ASN A 76 13.81 -0.05 -14.28
C ASN A 76 14.64 -0.46 -13.04
N PRO A 77 15.99 -0.45 -13.06
CA PRO A 77 16.77 -0.82 -11.87
C PRO A 77 16.51 0.12 -10.68
N GLU A 78 16.41 1.43 -10.93
CA GLU A 78 16.11 2.41 -9.89
C GLU A 78 14.68 2.26 -9.39
N PHE A 79 13.70 2.05 -10.29
CA PHE A 79 12.33 1.79 -9.87
C PHE A 79 12.27 0.58 -8.94
N ILE A 80 12.93 -0.53 -9.28
CA ILE A 80 13.02 -1.73 -8.43
C ILE A 80 13.66 -1.41 -7.06
N ARG A 81 14.70 -0.56 -7.02
CA ARG A 81 15.36 -0.13 -5.77
C ARG A 81 14.36 0.57 -4.84
N PHE A 82 13.59 1.51 -5.39
CA PHE A 82 12.56 2.22 -4.65
C PHE A 82 11.39 1.34 -4.22
N LEU A 83 10.96 0.37 -5.05
CA LEU A 83 9.96 -0.63 -4.64
C LEU A 83 10.45 -1.49 -3.46
N LYS A 84 11.74 -1.84 -3.41
CA LYS A 84 12.32 -2.51 -2.23
C LYS A 84 12.29 -1.62 -0.98
N MET A 85 12.50 -0.31 -1.13
CA MET A 85 12.38 0.65 -0.01
C MET A 85 10.93 0.77 0.47
N SER A 86 9.97 0.89 -0.46
CA SER A 86 8.54 0.87 -0.14
C SER A 86 8.14 -0.39 0.64
N ARG A 87 8.62 -1.57 0.21
CA ARG A 87 8.41 -2.83 0.93
C ARG A 87 9.02 -2.85 2.33
N ARG A 88 10.18 -2.23 2.54
CA ARG A 88 10.79 -2.12 3.89
C ARG A 88 9.92 -1.25 4.80
N SER A 89 9.48 -0.09 4.33
CA SER A 89 8.57 0.77 5.09
C SER A 89 7.23 0.10 5.38
N ALA A 90 6.70 -0.72 4.46
CA ALA A 90 5.52 -1.51 4.75
C ALA A 90 5.74 -2.52 5.90
N GLY A 91 6.93 -3.11 5.99
CA GLY A 91 7.33 -3.95 7.13
C GLY A 91 7.43 -3.19 8.44
N GLU A 92 7.92 -1.94 8.41
CA GLU A 92 7.92 -1.06 9.58
C GLU A 92 6.49 -0.76 10.07
N VAL A 93 5.56 -0.44 9.15
CA VAL A 93 4.14 -0.25 9.50
C VAL A 93 3.57 -1.50 10.18
N GLN A 94 3.87 -2.70 9.66
CA GLN A 94 3.44 -3.97 10.26
C GLN A 94 3.93 -4.12 11.71
N SER A 95 5.21 -3.85 11.95
CA SER A 95 5.81 -3.94 13.29
C SER A 95 5.20 -2.93 14.26
N GLU A 96 5.04 -1.66 13.85
CA GLU A 96 4.47 -0.62 14.71
C GLU A 96 2.98 -0.85 15.01
N LEU A 97 2.23 -1.45 14.08
CA LEU A 97 0.82 -1.80 14.31
C LEU A 97 0.64 -2.91 15.37
N TYR A 98 1.60 -3.83 15.51
CA TYR A 98 1.57 -4.78 16.64
C TYR A 98 1.76 -4.07 17.98
N LEU A 99 2.65 -3.08 18.06
CA LEU A 99 2.77 -2.25 19.26
C LEU A 99 1.48 -1.47 19.56
N ALA A 100 0.82 -0.94 18.53
CA ALA A 100 -0.47 -0.28 18.68
C ALA A 100 -1.57 -1.25 19.16
N LEU A 101 -1.56 -2.50 18.69
CA LEU A 101 -2.47 -3.55 19.15
C LEU A 101 -2.22 -3.91 20.62
N ASP A 102 -0.97 -4.16 21.01
CA ASP A 102 -0.58 -4.53 22.38
C ASP A 102 -0.94 -3.42 23.38
N ARG A 103 -0.85 -2.15 22.95
CA ARG A 103 -1.25 -0.96 23.71
C ARG A 103 -2.75 -0.66 23.64
N LYS A 104 -3.52 -1.45 22.89
CA LYS A 104 -4.97 -1.33 22.71
C LYS A 104 -5.40 -0.01 22.04
N TYR A 105 -4.54 0.55 21.20
CA TYR A 105 -4.86 1.71 20.36
C TYR A 105 -5.68 1.33 19.13
N ILE A 106 -5.50 0.10 18.67
CA ILE A 106 -6.28 -0.54 17.62
C ILE A 106 -6.75 -1.92 18.09
N ASN A 107 -7.65 -2.55 17.34
CA ASN A 107 -8.08 -3.93 17.54
C ASN A 107 -7.63 -4.85 16.38
N GLU A 108 -7.82 -6.15 16.55
CA GLU A 108 -7.44 -7.18 15.55
C GLU A 108 -8.05 -6.93 14.16
N LYS A 109 -9.33 -6.49 14.08
CA LYS A 109 -9.96 -6.22 12.78
C LYS A 109 -9.27 -5.08 12.05
N GLU A 110 -8.83 -4.08 12.79
CA GLU A 110 -8.12 -2.91 12.26
C GLU A 110 -6.71 -3.27 11.80
N LEU A 111 -6.01 -4.10 12.58
CA LEU A 111 -4.74 -4.70 12.17
C LEU A 111 -4.90 -5.47 10.85
N HIS A 112 -5.90 -6.35 10.77
CA HIS A 112 -6.19 -7.13 9.57
C HIS A 112 -6.52 -6.26 8.36
N LEU A 113 -7.30 -5.18 8.54
CA LEU A 113 -7.62 -4.22 7.49
C LEU A 113 -6.35 -3.56 6.95
N ALA A 114 -5.48 -3.03 7.81
CA ALA A 114 -4.22 -2.44 7.40
C ALA A 114 -3.31 -3.45 6.68
N TYR A 115 -3.24 -4.69 7.16
CA TYR A 115 -2.49 -5.77 6.51
C TYR A 115 -3.02 -6.11 5.12
N SER A 116 -4.34 -6.05 4.93
CA SER A 116 -4.94 -6.28 3.62
C SER A 116 -4.46 -5.25 2.60
N LEU A 117 -4.32 -3.98 3.00
CA LEU A 117 -3.78 -2.91 2.14
C LEU A 117 -2.30 -3.15 1.84
N ILE A 118 -1.52 -3.52 2.86
CA ILE A 118 -0.08 -3.79 2.72
C ILE A 118 0.18 -4.91 1.70
N ARG A 119 -0.63 -5.97 1.69
CA ARG A 119 -0.46 -7.08 0.73
C ARG A 119 -0.48 -6.63 -0.73
N TYR A 120 -1.26 -5.60 -1.08
CA TYR A 120 -1.32 -5.07 -2.44
C TYR A 120 -0.19 -4.10 -2.78
N VAL A 121 0.58 -3.66 -1.78
CA VAL A 121 1.76 -2.81 -1.96
C VAL A 121 3.00 -3.65 -2.25
N VAL A 122 3.12 -4.82 -1.61
CA VAL A 122 4.32 -5.68 -1.66
C VAL A 122 4.21 -6.88 -2.61
N ALA A 123 3.10 -7.00 -3.34
CA ALA A 123 2.85 -8.05 -4.32
C ALA A 123 3.66 -7.86 -5.60
#